data_AF-A0A7X3V7D0-F1
#
_entry.id   AF-A0A7X3V7D0-F1
#
_cell.length_a   1.000
_cell.length_b   1.000
_cell.length_c   1.000
_cell.angle_alpha   90.00
_cell.angle_beta   90.00
_cell.angle_gamma   90.00
#
_symmetry.space_group_name_H-M   'P 1'
#
loop_
_entity.id
_entity.type
_entity.pdbx_description
1 polymer ?
#
loop_
_entity_poly.entity_id
_entity_poly.type
_entity_poly.pdbx_seq_one_letter_code
_entity_poly.pdbx_strand_id
1 'polypeptide(L)'
;MVVLISFDIDGTLEVGDPPGVLTMDMVRLVRDKGFLIGSCSDRTLSGQRAIWAAHDIEVDFVVSKHMLPDVKAQFEADVYVHIGDREDLDRQYALAAGFEFLWPDEAVAHPHFQPEP
;
A
#
# COMPACT_ATOMS: atom_id res chain seq x y z
N MET A 1 -2.42 18.15 -1.64
CA MET A 1 -1.28 17.24 -1.51
C MET A 1 -1.76 15.88 -1.96
N VAL A 2 -1.16 15.33 -3.01
CA VAL A 2 -1.47 13.99 -3.53
C VAL A 2 -0.49 13.02 -2.88
N VAL A 3 -1.01 12.03 -2.17
CA VAL A 3 -0.21 10.96 -1.57
C VAL A 3 -0.48 9.68 -2.35
N LEU A 4 0.57 8.94 -2.68
CA LEU A 4 0.48 7.59 -3.21
C LEU A 4 0.90 6.59 -2.15
N ILE A 5 0.01 5.64 -1.85
CA ILE A 5 0.25 4.58 -0.87
C ILE A 5 0.26 3.22 -1.57
N SER A 6 1.38 2.53 -1.45
CA SER A 6 1.56 1.17 -1.90
C SER A 6 1.53 0.21 -0.72
N PHE A 7 0.64 -0.79 -0.76
CA PHE A 7 0.49 -1.80 0.28
C PHE A 7 1.11 -3.13 -0.13
N ASP A 8 1.97 -3.71 0.69
CA ASP A 8 2.05 -5.18 0.74
C ASP A 8 0.73 -5.76 1.32
N ILE A 9 0.55 -7.06 1.21
CA ILE A 9 -0.68 -7.75 1.62
C ILE A 9 -0.43 -8.61 2.85
N ASP A 10 0.56 -9.50 2.80
CA ASP A 10 0.79 -10.51 3.82
C ASP A 10 1.54 -9.88 5.01
N GLY A 11 1.07 -10.10 6.24
CA GLY A 11 1.59 -9.43 7.44
C GLY A 11 1.27 -7.93 7.52
N THR A 12 0.65 -7.34 6.48
CA THR A 12 0.36 -5.90 6.39
C THR A 12 -1.13 -5.60 6.49
N LEU A 13 -1.93 -6.15 5.59
CA LEU A 13 -3.39 -5.98 5.58
C LEU A 13 -4.07 -7.09 6.39
N GLU A 14 -5.22 -6.79 7.00
CA GLU A 14 -5.99 -7.77 7.79
C GLU A 14 -6.43 -9.01 7.01
N VAL A 15 -6.42 -8.91 5.67
CA VAL A 15 -6.78 -9.97 4.71
C VAL A 15 -5.56 -10.75 4.18
N GLY A 16 -4.36 -10.42 4.66
CA GLY A 16 -3.13 -11.14 4.38
C GLY A 16 -3.06 -12.53 5.03
N ASP A 17 -2.04 -13.29 4.66
CA ASP A 17 -1.69 -14.58 5.24
C ASP A 17 -0.17 -14.64 5.54
N PRO A 18 0.27 -14.35 6.79
CA PRO A 18 -0.58 -14.08 7.96
C PRO A 18 -1.30 -12.73 7.88
N PRO A 19 -2.40 -12.53 8.63
CA PRO A 19 -3.10 -11.24 8.64
C PRO A 19 -2.25 -10.16 9.34
N GLY A 20 -2.27 -8.95 8.78
CA GLY A 20 -1.65 -7.76 9.35
C GLY A 20 -2.63 -6.87 10.13
N VAL A 21 -2.15 -5.69 10.53
CA VAL A 21 -2.88 -4.76 11.41
C VAL A 21 -3.63 -3.65 10.67
N LEU A 22 -3.37 -3.43 9.37
CA LEU A 22 -4.13 -2.46 8.60
C LEU A 22 -5.47 -3.06 8.18
N THR A 23 -6.56 -2.41 8.60
CA THR A 23 -7.90 -2.83 8.24
C THR A 23 -8.27 -2.39 6.82
N MET A 24 -9.22 -3.08 6.19
CA MET A 24 -9.73 -2.66 4.89
C MET A 24 -10.48 -1.32 4.97
N ASP A 25 -11.02 -0.98 6.15
CA ASP A 25 -11.63 0.34 6.40
C ASP A 25 -10.60 1.46 6.44
N MET A 26 -9.39 1.20 6.96
CA MET A 26 -8.27 2.14 6.87
C MET A 26 -7.85 2.36 5.42
N VAL A 27 -7.86 1.33 4.58
CA VAL A 27 -7.59 1.47 3.13
C VAL A 27 -8.69 2.30 2.44
N ARG A 28 -9.97 2.07 2.77
CA ARG A 28 -11.07 2.90 2.25
C ARG A 28 -10.95 4.35 2.69
N LEU A 29 -10.56 4.59 3.94
CA LEU A 29 -10.37 5.94 4.46
C LEU A 29 -9.35 6.73 3.64
N VAL A 30 -8.17 6.14 3.34
CA VAL A 30 -7.15 6.85 2.55
C VAL A 30 -7.57 7.05 1.10
N ARG A 31 -8.29 6.09 0.51
CA ARG A 31 -8.90 6.24 -0.82
C ARG A 31 -9.89 7.41 -0.83
N ASP A 32 -10.76 7.48 0.18
CA ASP A 32 -11.81 8.50 0.27
C ASP A 32 -11.23 9.91 0.53
N LYS A 33 -9.99 10.01 1.03
CA LYS A 33 -9.19 11.25 1.08
C LYS A 33 -8.64 11.70 -0.28
N GLY A 34 -8.86 10.91 -1.34
CA GLY A 34 -8.35 11.18 -2.69
C GLY A 34 -6.89 10.80 -2.88
N PHE A 35 -6.35 9.89 -2.05
CA PHE A 35 -5.00 9.35 -2.25
C PHE A 35 -5.00 8.29 -3.34
N LEU A 36 -3.88 8.18 -4.05
CA LEU A 36 -3.65 7.09 -4.98
C LEU A 36 -3.26 5.85 -4.18
N ILE A 37 -3.96 4.73 -4.38
CA ILE A 37 -3.71 3.50 -3.64
C ILE A 37 -3.51 2.31 -4.55
N GLY A 38 -2.67 1.38 -4.11
CA GLY A 38 -2.45 0.14 -4.85
C GLY A 38 -1.64 -0.88 -4.08
N SER A 39 -1.55 -2.09 -4.62
CA SER A 39 -0.76 -3.15 -3.99
C SER A 39 0.55 -3.41 -4.71
N CYS A 40 1.54 -3.77 -3.91
CA CYS A 40 2.85 -4.20 -4.33
C CYS A 40 3.26 -5.39 -3.45
N SER A 41 2.90 -6.61 -3.90
CA SER A 41 3.06 -7.84 -3.12
C SER A 41 3.68 -8.96 -3.96
N ASP A 42 4.20 -9.99 -3.28
CA ASP A 42 4.71 -11.22 -3.91
C ASP A 42 3.59 -12.13 -4.41
N ARG A 43 2.34 -11.87 -4.00
CA ARG A 43 1.16 -12.54 -4.57
C ARG A 43 1.07 -12.25 -6.07
N THR A 44 0.55 -13.22 -6.83
CA THR A 44 0.25 -13.03 -8.27
C THR A 44 -0.65 -11.82 -8.49
N LEU A 45 -0.48 -11.10 -9.61
CA LEU A 45 -1.30 -9.91 -9.92
C LEU A 45 -2.81 -10.23 -9.91
N SER A 46 -3.20 -11.42 -10.41
CA SER A 46 -4.59 -11.88 -10.34
C SER A 46 -5.05 -12.10 -8.90
N GLY A 47 -4.20 -12.64 -8.03
CA GLY A 47 -4.50 -12.84 -6.61
C GLY A 47 -4.67 -11.52 -5.87
N GLN A 48 -3.79 -10.54 -6.13
CA GLN A 48 -3.92 -9.19 -5.58
C GLN A 48 -5.24 -8.52 -6.03
N ARG A 49 -5.54 -8.56 -7.34
CA ARG A 49 -6.81 -8.01 -7.88
C ARG A 49 -8.05 -8.67 -7.29
N ALA A 50 -8.00 -9.99 -7.07
CA ALA A 50 -9.10 -10.74 -6.49
C ALA A 50 -9.39 -10.30 -5.04
N ILE A 51 -8.36 -9.99 -4.25
CA ILE A 51 -8.54 -9.45 -2.89
C ILE A 51 -9.25 -8.10 -2.96
N TRP A 52 -8.73 -7.16 -3.75
CA TRP A 52 -9.35 -5.83 -3.86
C TRP A 52 -10.82 -5.90 -4.33
N ALA A 53 -11.09 -6.73 -5.33
CA ALA A 53 -12.45 -6.96 -5.82
C ALA A 53 -13.38 -7.60 -4.77
N ALA A 54 -12.89 -8.56 -3.98
CA ALA A 54 -13.67 -9.19 -2.92
C ALA A 54 -14.09 -8.22 -1.81
N HIS A 55 -13.35 -7.12 -1.64
CA HIS A 55 -13.63 -6.08 -0.66
C HIS A 55 -14.25 -4.82 -1.27
N ASP A 56 -14.58 -4.80 -2.56
CA ASP A 56 -15.16 -3.64 -3.25
C ASP A 56 -14.30 -2.36 -3.08
N ILE A 57 -12.98 -2.54 -3.17
CA ILE A 57 -12.00 -1.45 -3.16
C ILE A 57 -11.38 -1.35 -4.54
N GLU A 58 -11.68 -0.26 -5.23
CA GLU A 58 -10.97 0.11 -6.45
C GLU A 58 -9.59 0.70 -6.08
N VAL A 59 -8.56 0.20 -6.75
CA VAL A 59 -7.17 0.63 -6.58
C VAL A 59 -6.60 1.08 -7.91
N ASP A 60 -5.72 2.08 -7.88
CA ASP A 60 -5.11 2.68 -9.06
C ASP A 60 -4.09 1.77 -9.73
N PHE A 61 -3.41 0.93 -8.94
CA PHE A 61 -2.41 0.00 -9.45
C PHE A 61 -2.33 -1.31 -8.65
N VAL A 62 -1.86 -2.34 -9.35
CA VAL A 62 -1.52 -3.65 -8.79
C VAL A 62 -0.26 -4.11 -9.49
N VAL A 63 0.85 -4.21 -8.75
CA VAL A 63 2.17 -4.50 -9.29
C VAL A 63 2.94 -5.50 -8.40
N SER A 64 4.11 -5.94 -8.88
CA SER A 64 5.06 -6.73 -8.10
C SER A 64 6.17 -5.86 -7.50
N LYS A 65 6.88 -6.34 -6.47
CA LYS A 65 7.88 -5.58 -5.69
C LYS A 65 8.93 -4.81 -6.50
N HIS A 66 9.43 -5.42 -7.56
CA HIS A 66 10.43 -4.82 -8.44
C HIS A 66 9.89 -3.70 -9.36
N MET A 67 8.57 -3.50 -9.42
CA MET A 67 7.90 -2.55 -10.32
C MET A 67 7.52 -1.23 -9.63
N LEU A 68 7.90 -1.00 -8.37
CA LEU A 68 7.72 0.30 -7.70
C LEU A 68 8.30 1.49 -8.47
N PRO A 69 9.48 1.38 -9.13
CA PRO A 69 9.97 2.47 -9.98
C PRO A 69 9.01 2.84 -11.11
N ASP A 70 8.34 1.85 -11.71
CA ASP A 70 7.41 2.06 -12.81
C ASP A 70 6.12 2.72 -12.33
N VAL A 71 5.66 2.40 -11.12
CA VAL A 71 4.54 3.12 -10.47
C VAL A 71 4.90 4.59 -10.32
N LYS A 72 6.08 4.90 -9.79
CA LYS A 72 6.51 6.30 -9.62
C LYS A 72 6.66 7.04 -10.95
N ALA A 73 7.00 6.35 -12.03
CA ALA A 73 7.08 6.94 -13.37
C ALA A 73 5.69 7.18 -14.00
N GLN A 74 4.68 6.39 -13.64
CA GLN A 74 3.33 6.48 -14.18
C GLN A 74 2.42 7.44 -13.40
N PHE A 75 2.61 7.52 -12.08
CA PHE A 75 1.76 8.29 -11.18
C PHE A 75 2.53 9.46 -10.57
N GLU A 76 1.98 10.67 -10.71
CA GLU A 76 2.53 11.89 -10.11
C GLU A 76 1.87 12.14 -8.74
N ALA A 77 2.69 12.14 -7.68
CA ALA A 77 2.28 12.41 -6.31
C ALA A 77 3.32 13.27 -5.59
N ASP A 78 2.90 14.02 -4.57
CA ASP A 78 3.80 14.82 -3.73
C ASP A 78 4.59 13.92 -2.76
N VAL A 79 3.97 12.83 -2.31
CA VAL A 79 4.53 11.87 -1.35
C VAL A 79 4.25 10.45 -1.83
N TYR A 80 5.26 9.59 -1.75
CA TYR A 80 5.18 8.18 -2.12
C TYR A 80 5.53 7.33 -0.90
N VAL A 81 4.59 6.50 -0.44
CA VAL A 81 4.77 5.66 0.75
C VAL A 81 4.53 4.20 0.37
N HIS A 82 5.41 3.31 0.82
CA HIS A 82 5.18 1.87 0.79
C HIS A 82 5.05 1.33 2.21
N ILE A 83 4.08 0.45 2.44
CA ILE A 83 3.80 -0.17 3.73
C ILE A 83 4.00 -1.67 3.57
N GLY A 84 4.85 -2.26 4.39
CA GLY A 84 5.16 -3.68 4.35
C GLY A 84 5.73 -4.19 5.68
N ASP A 85 5.74 -5.51 5.87
CA ASP A 85 6.17 -6.16 7.10
C ASP A 85 7.59 -6.75 7.04
N ARG A 86 8.27 -6.66 5.88
CA ARG A 86 9.62 -7.22 5.69
C ARG A 86 10.68 -6.17 5.38
N GLU A 87 11.79 -6.24 6.11
CA GLU A 87 12.93 -5.34 5.91
C GLU A 87 13.66 -5.58 4.58
N ASP A 88 13.94 -6.85 4.25
CA ASP A 88 14.79 -7.24 3.13
C ASP A 88 14.10 -7.09 1.76
N LEU A 89 12.78 -7.22 1.74
CA LEU A 89 11.97 -7.07 0.54
C LEU A 89 11.31 -5.69 0.50
N ASP A 90 10.44 -5.37 1.44
CA ASP A 90 9.56 -4.20 1.28
C ASP A 90 10.33 -2.91 1.44
N ARG A 91 11.07 -2.78 2.55
CA ARG A 91 11.85 -1.56 2.83
C ARG A 91 12.94 -1.35 1.79
N GLN A 92 13.66 -2.39 1.39
CA GLN A 92 14.73 -2.26 0.40
C GLN A 92 14.20 -1.80 -0.97
N TYR A 93 13.13 -2.43 -1.49
CA TYR A 93 12.57 -2.05 -2.79
C TYR A 93 11.91 -0.65 -2.74
N ALA A 94 11.24 -0.31 -1.64
CA ALA A 94 10.66 1.01 -1.43
C ALA A 94 11.72 2.12 -1.49
N LEU A 95 12.76 2.00 -0.67
CA LEU A 95 13.83 3.00 -0.61
C LEU A 95 14.60 3.09 -1.94
N ALA A 96 14.84 1.95 -2.61
CA ALA A 96 15.48 1.94 -3.92
C ALA A 96 14.65 2.66 -5.01
N ALA A 97 13.32 2.59 -4.93
CA ALA A 97 12.41 3.35 -5.78
C ALA A 97 12.19 4.80 -5.33
N GLY A 98 12.78 5.21 -4.20
CA GLY A 98 12.61 6.53 -3.60
C GLY A 98 11.22 6.75 -3.00
N PHE A 99 10.61 5.70 -2.47
CA PHE A 99 9.43 5.77 -1.61
C PHE A 99 9.90 5.94 -0.17
N GLU A 100 9.08 6.60 0.64
CA GLU A 100 9.11 6.45 2.10
C GLU A 100 8.60 5.05 2.47
N PHE A 101 9.01 4.56 3.63
CA PHE A 101 8.60 3.26 4.13
C PHE A 101 8.00 3.41 5.51
N LEU A 102 6.86 2.74 5.74
CA LEU A 102 6.23 2.62 7.06
C LEU A 102 6.02 1.16 7.39
N TRP A 103 6.31 0.78 8.63
CA TRP A 103 5.86 -0.50 9.17
C TRP A 103 4.34 -0.49 9.36
N PRO A 104 3.65 -1.66 9.40
CA PRO A 104 2.20 -1.70 9.53
C PRO A 104 1.67 -1.00 10.79
N ASP A 105 2.38 -1.13 11.92
CA ASP A 105 2.07 -0.44 13.18
C ASP A 105 2.33 1.07 13.12
N GLU A 106 3.38 1.51 12.43
CA GLU A 106 3.63 2.92 12.16
C GLU A 106 2.54 3.53 11.26
N ALA A 107 2.13 2.80 10.22
CA ALA A 107 1.07 3.22 9.32
C ALA A 107 -0.27 3.39 10.06
N VAL A 108 -0.63 2.47 10.95
CA VAL A 108 -1.82 2.60 11.80
C VAL A 108 -1.79 3.88 12.63
N ALA A 109 -0.63 4.25 13.18
CA ALA A 109 -0.46 5.48 13.96
C ALA A 109 -0.33 6.75 13.09
N HIS A 110 -0.10 6.60 11.79
CA HIS A 110 0.21 7.72 10.90
C HIS A 110 -1.04 8.58 10.63
N PRO A 111 -0.93 9.93 10.59
CA PRO A 111 -2.07 10.83 10.36
C PRO A 111 -2.85 10.56 9.06
N HIS A 112 -2.19 9.95 8.05
CA HIS A 112 -2.85 9.53 6.82
C HIS A 112 -4.00 8.53 7.07
N PHE A 113 -3.85 7.63 8.04
CA PHE A 113 -4.83 6.59 8.38
C PHE A 113 -5.75 6.98 9.54
N GLN A 114 -5.65 8.20 10.05
CA GLN A 114 -6.55 8.74 11.06
C GLN A 114 -7.67 9.55 10.41
N PRO A 115 -8.92 9.48 10.88
CA PRO A 115 -9.98 10.37 10.39
C PRO A 115 -9.58 11.83 10.64
N GLU A 116 -9.99 12.73 9.74
CA GLU A 116 -9.85 14.16 10.02
C GLU A 116 -10.76 14.53 11.21
N PRO A 117 -10.29 15.40 12.12
CA PRO A 117 -11.04 15.79 13.32
C PRO A 117 -12.31 16.61 13.03
#